data_AF-A0A1H5L8Y2-F1
#
_entry.id   AF-A0A1H5L8Y2-F1
#
_cell.length_a   1.000
_cell.length_b   1.000
_cell.length_c   1.000
_cell.angle_alpha   90.00
_cell.angle_beta   90.00
_cell.angle_gamma   90.00
#
_symmetry.space_group_name_H-M   'P 1'
#
loop_
_entity.id
_entity.type
_entity.pdbx_description
1 polymer ?
#
loop_
_entity_poly.entity_id
_entity_poly.type
_entity_poly.pdbx_seq_one_letter_code
_entity_poly.pdbx_strand_id
1 'polypeptide(L)'
;MAKTPAQRASKHGTTATPPSSPVVNTSTRRTPQKAQGNANLILIAGSVASLFLFAYFHLMTLNQMTALADGLAMPQSFVFGFDVAHVQALRAAMDADALGQLNYVGKTAGTLFALIFAVTALTLIAANVAKKPLRWALWALPLAFAAISLWANAAVDSMLGAETLNAGAVSLTSGLVTASWMLLLASLLAIGAALFLGRKKKSAPAEG
;
A
#
# COMPACT_ATOMS: atom_id res chain seq x y z
N MET A 1 -35.80 14.39 9.27
CA MET A 1 -35.64 13.29 8.29
C MET A 1 -36.33 13.67 7.00
N ALA A 2 -35.64 13.64 5.86
CA ALA A 2 -36.23 13.96 4.56
C ALA A 2 -36.98 12.73 4.00
N LYS A 3 -38.20 12.93 3.48
CA LYS A 3 -39.02 11.83 2.90
C LYS A 3 -38.29 11.18 1.72
N THR A 4 -38.36 9.85 1.61
CA THR A 4 -37.73 9.14 0.49
C THR A 4 -38.45 9.46 -0.83
N PRO A 5 -37.79 9.30 -2.00
CA PRO A 5 -38.42 9.51 -3.31
C PRO A 5 -39.72 8.69 -3.48
N ALA A 6 -39.73 7.45 -2.99
CA ALA A 6 -40.90 6.57 -2.99
C ALA A 6 -42.07 7.15 -2.16
N GLN A 7 -41.79 7.73 -0.99
CA GLN A 7 -42.80 8.40 -0.14
C GLN A 7 -43.34 9.72 -0.74
N ARG A 8 -42.65 10.30 -1.73
CA ARG A 8 -43.10 11.53 -2.42
C ARG A 8 -43.92 11.19 -3.66
N ALA A 9 -43.50 10.18 -4.41
CA ALA A 9 -44.26 9.63 -5.54
C ALA A 9 -45.64 9.13 -5.08
N SER A 10 -45.72 8.48 -3.91
CA SER A 10 -47.00 8.00 -3.36
C SER A 10 -47.95 9.13 -2.93
N LYS A 11 -47.45 10.34 -2.67
CA LYS A 11 -48.26 11.47 -2.18
C LYS A 11 -48.63 12.48 -3.27
N HIS A 12 -47.81 12.61 -4.32
CA HIS A 12 -47.99 13.64 -5.35
C HIS A 12 -48.06 13.09 -6.77
N GLY A 13 -48.01 11.77 -6.99
CA GLY A 13 -48.17 11.17 -8.31
C GLY A 13 -47.21 11.74 -9.36
N THR A 14 -47.67 11.84 -10.60
CA THR A 14 -46.91 12.34 -11.76
C THR A 14 -46.50 13.82 -11.68
N THR A 15 -47.00 14.58 -10.69
CA THR A 15 -46.62 15.98 -10.43
C THR A 15 -45.40 16.12 -9.54
N ALA A 16 -44.74 15.02 -9.14
CA ALA A 16 -43.52 15.05 -8.35
C ALA A 16 -42.34 15.64 -9.15
N THR A 17 -42.03 16.92 -8.95
CA THR A 17 -40.87 17.58 -9.57
C THR A 17 -39.57 17.10 -8.91
N PRO A 18 -38.59 16.56 -9.66
CA PRO A 18 -37.28 16.25 -9.11
C PRO A 18 -36.56 17.55 -8.70
N PRO A 19 -35.75 17.54 -7.63
CA PRO A 19 -35.02 18.72 -7.21
C PRO A 19 -34.05 19.19 -8.31
N SER A 20 -34.16 20.45 -8.71
CA SER A 20 -33.32 21.08 -9.75
C SER A 20 -31.86 21.31 -9.30
N SER A 21 -31.51 20.97 -8.07
CA SER A 21 -30.16 21.17 -7.52
C SER A 21 -29.81 20.04 -6.56
N PRO A 22 -28.53 19.63 -6.50
CA PRO A 22 -28.10 18.64 -5.53
C PRO A 22 -28.43 19.13 -4.12
N VAL A 23 -29.04 18.27 -3.30
CA VAL A 23 -29.25 18.56 -1.89
C VAL A 23 -27.89 18.52 -1.19
N VAL A 24 -27.27 19.69 -1.03
CA VAL A 24 -26.05 19.87 -0.25
C VAL A 24 -26.43 19.86 1.22
N ASN A 25 -25.87 18.95 2.01
CA ASN A 25 -26.10 18.89 3.44
C ASN A 25 -25.44 20.11 4.13
N THR A 26 -26.26 21.10 4.49
CA THR A 26 -25.81 22.37 5.09
C THR A 26 -25.31 22.22 6.53
N SER A 27 -25.61 21.10 7.20
CA SER A 27 -25.11 20.81 8.55
C SER A 27 -23.60 20.56 8.59
N THR A 28 -22.97 20.27 7.45
CA THR A 28 -21.52 20.15 7.29
C THR A 28 -20.98 21.32 6.48
N ARG A 29 -21.00 22.54 7.04
CA ARG A 29 -20.38 23.74 6.44
C ARG A 29 -18.84 23.60 6.48
N ARG A 30 -18.26 22.76 5.61
CA ARG A 30 -16.80 22.70 5.41
C ARG A 30 -16.40 23.78 4.42
N THR A 31 -15.56 24.71 4.86
CA THR A 31 -14.84 25.57 3.92
C THR A 31 -13.84 24.71 3.13
N PRO A 32 -13.54 25.07 1.86
CA PRO A 32 -12.53 24.37 1.06
C PRO A 32 -11.17 24.25 1.78
N GLN A 33 -10.75 25.31 2.50
CA GLN A 33 -9.54 25.30 3.34
C GLN A 33 -9.58 24.26 4.46
N LYS A 34 -10.71 24.13 5.17
CA LYS A 34 -10.85 23.13 6.25
C LYS A 34 -10.89 21.70 5.69
N ALA A 35 -11.49 21.50 4.52
CA ALA A 35 -11.47 20.20 3.84
C ALA A 35 -10.05 19.81 3.39
N GLN A 36 -9.26 20.78 2.90
CA GLN A 36 -7.89 20.56 2.45
C GLN A 36 -6.92 20.27 3.62
N GLY A 37 -7.09 20.96 4.75
CA GLY A 37 -6.30 20.69 5.97
C GLY A 37 -6.46 19.26 6.49
N ASN A 38 -7.69 18.74 6.50
CA ASN A 38 -7.96 17.36 6.92
C ASN A 38 -7.38 16.32 5.95
N ALA A 39 -7.41 16.58 4.64
CA ALA A 39 -6.82 15.69 3.65
C ALA A 39 -5.28 15.60 3.79
N ASN A 40 -4.63 16.74 4.05
CA ASN A 40 -3.18 16.76 4.29
C ASN A 40 -2.81 15.98 5.57
N LEU A 41 -3.59 16.09 6.64
CA LEU A 41 -3.35 15.33 7.87
C LEU A 41 -3.41 13.81 7.64
N ILE A 42 -4.39 13.33 6.87
CA ILE A 42 -4.50 11.91 6.52
C ILE A 42 -3.30 11.45 5.69
N LEU A 43 -2.87 12.25 4.71
CA LEU A 43 -1.72 11.93 3.88
C LEU A 43 -0.41 11.90 4.69
N ILE A 44 -0.23 12.85 5.62
CA ILE A 44 0.94 12.88 6.51
C ILE A 44 0.92 11.65 7.42
N ALA A 45 -0.20 11.39 8.10
CA ALA A 45 -0.33 10.24 8.98
C ALA A 45 -0.08 8.92 8.25
N GLY A 46 -0.66 8.74 7.06
CA GLY A 46 -0.42 7.56 6.21
C GLY A 46 1.04 7.44 5.78
N SER A 47 1.68 8.54 5.38
CA SER A 47 3.09 8.53 4.94
C SER A 47 4.04 8.19 6.09
N VAL A 48 3.82 8.78 7.27
CA VAL A 48 4.59 8.48 8.49
C VAL A 48 4.37 7.03 8.92
N ALA A 49 3.13 6.55 8.92
CA ALA A 49 2.84 5.16 9.25
C ALA A 49 3.51 4.18 8.26
N SER A 50 3.47 4.46 6.96
CA SER A 50 4.17 3.65 5.95
C SER A 50 5.68 3.64 6.17
N LEU A 51 6.29 4.81 6.43
CA LEU A 51 7.73 4.90 6.68
C LEU A 51 8.12 4.16 7.97
N PHE A 52 7.34 4.33 9.03
CA PHE A 52 7.54 3.64 10.29
C PHE A 52 7.43 2.12 10.11
N LEU A 53 6.38 1.63 9.46
CA LEU A 53 6.19 0.20 9.21
C LEU A 53 7.27 -0.38 8.29
N PHE A 54 7.73 0.38 7.29
CA PHE A 54 8.85 -0.02 6.45
C PHE A 54 10.12 -0.20 7.29
N ALA A 55 10.47 0.79 8.11
CA ALA A 55 11.64 0.75 8.96
C ALA A 55 11.55 -0.37 10.01
N TYR A 56 10.39 -0.48 10.66
CA TYR A 56 10.09 -1.54 11.62
C TYR A 56 10.28 -2.92 10.99
N PHE A 57 9.64 -3.19 9.85
CA PHE A 57 9.72 -4.51 9.21
C PHE A 57 11.12 -4.78 8.66
N HIS A 58 11.63 -3.93 7.74
CA HIS A 58 12.84 -4.25 6.97
C HIS A 58 14.16 -3.92 7.69
N LEU A 59 14.20 -2.85 8.48
CA LEU A 59 15.45 -2.38 9.09
C LEU A 59 15.63 -2.90 10.52
N MET A 60 14.52 -3.21 11.21
CA MET A 60 14.57 -3.66 12.59
C MET A 60 14.24 -5.15 12.70
N THR A 61 13.02 -5.56 12.38
CA THR A 61 12.55 -6.92 12.69
C THR A 61 13.23 -7.99 11.85
N LEU A 62 13.40 -7.80 10.54
CA LEU A 62 14.15 -8.77 9.72
C LEU A 62 15.63 -8.88 10.13
N ASN A 63 16.23 -7.79 10.63
CA ASN A 63 17.59 -7.82 11.19
C ASN A 63 17.65 -8.56 12.53
N GLN A 64 16.63 -8.42 13.38
CA GLN A 64 16.51 -9.24 14.60
C GLN A 64 16.37 -10.73 14.25
N MET A 65 15.56 -11.06 13.25
CA MET A 65 15.42 -12.43 12.75
C MET A 65 16.75 -12.99 12.20
N THR A 66 17.56 -12.14 11.57
CA THR A 66 18.89 -12.53 11.06
C THR A 66 19.81 -12.99 12.20
N ALA A 67 19.71 -12.36 13.38
CA ALA A 67 20.44 -12.79 14.57
C ALA A 67 19.95 -14.15 15.12
N LEU A 68 18.70 -14.53 14.85
CA LEU A 68 18.12 -15.83 15.20
C LEU A 68 18.38 -16.93 14.16
N ALA A 69 19.08 -16.60 13.07
CA ALA A 69 19.34 -17.50 11.95
C ALA A 69 20.83 -17.57 11.61
N ASP A 70 21.70 -17.59 12.62
CA ASP A 70 23.16 -17.64 12.48
C ASP A 70 23.75 -16.54 11.57
N GLY A 71 23.11 -15.37 11.53
CA GLY A 71 23.53 -14.25 10.68
C GLY A 71 23.05 -14.34 9.22
N LEU A 72 22.25 -15.35 8.86
CA LEU A 72 21.66 -15.47 7.53
C LEU A 72 20.50 -14.50 7.36
N ALA A 73 20.59 -13.65 6.33
CA ALA A 73 19.55 -12.68 6.04
C ALA A 73 18.21 -13.35 5.70
N MET A 74 17.12 -12.75 6.17
CA MET A 74 15.77 -13.18 5.83
C MET A 74 15.48 -12.99 4.34
N PRO A 75 14.69 -13.88 3.69
CA PRO A 75 14.41 -13.80 2.25
C PRO A 75 13.88 -12.44 1.80
N GLN A 76 13.04 -11.80 2.60
CA GLN A 76 12.43 -10.50 2.29
C GLN A 76 13.45 -9.33 2.24
N SER A 77 14.65 -9.50 2.80
CA SER A 77 15.72 -8.49 2.77
C SER A 77 16.49 -8.46 1.44
N PHE A 78 16.34 -9.48 0.59
CA PHE A 78 17.08 -9.57 -0.67
C PHE A 78 16.44 -8.73 -1.78
N VAL A 79 17.10 -7.64 -2.15
CA VAL A 79 16.64 -6.75 -3.24
C VAL A 79 16.81 -7.39 -4.63
N PHE A 80 17.83 -8.23 -4.81
CA PHE A 80 18.20 -8.84 -6.09
C PHE A 80 18.07 -10.37 -6.09
N GLY A 81 17.26 -10.91 -5.19
CA GLY A 81 16.98 -12.33 -5.08
C GLY A 81 18.00 -13.12 -4.26
N PHE A 82 17.68 -14.39 -4.06
CA PHE A 82 18.43 -15.43 -3.34
C PHE A 82 18.27 -16.78 -4.04
N ASP A 83 19.03 -17.78 -3.62
CA ASP A 83 19.09 -19.12 -4.23
C ASP A 83 18.70 -20.26 -3.27
N VAL A 84 18.74 -21.49 -3.78
CA VAL A 84 18.37 -22.70 -3.03
C VAL A 84 19.34 -22.97 -1.89
N ALA A 85 20.64 -22.73 -2.09
CA ALA A 85 21.66 -22.95 -1.08
C ALA A 85 21.43 -22.05 0.14
N HIS A 86 21.12 -20.77 -0.09
CA HIS A 86 20.76 -19.83 0.97
C HIS A 86 19.54 -20.30 1.75
N VAL A 87 18.47 -20.70 1.06
CA VAL A 87 17.24 -21.16 1.73
C VAL A 87 17.47 -22.45 2.50
N GLN A 88 18.30 -23.35 1.99
CA GLN A 88 18.65 -24.59 2.69
C GLN A 88 19.46 -24.31 3.97
N ALA A 89 20.44 -23.42 3.91
CA ALA A 89 21.20 -22.98 5.08
C ALA A 89 20.27 -22.31 6.11
N LEU A 90 19.38 -21.44 5.63
CA LEU A 90 18.43 -20.73 6.48
C LEU A 90 17.47 -21.68 7.21
N ARG A 91 16.95 -22.68 6.50
CA ARG A 91 16.08 -23.71 7.09
C ARG A 91 16.80 -24.60 8.09
N ALA A 92 18.12 -24.78 7.97
CA ALA A 92 18.91 -25.53 8.93
C ALA A 92 19.22 -24.71 10.19
N ALA A 93 19.35 -23.39 10.06
CA ALA A 93 19.64 -22.48 11.17
C ALA A 93 18.40 -22.07 11.98
N MET A 94 17.21 -22.07 11.37
CA MET A 94 15.96 -21.66 12.04
C MET A 94 15.21 -22.84 12.66
N ASP A 95 14.83 -22.71 13.92
CA ASP A 95 13.90 -23.64 14.58
C ASP A 95 12.42 -23.29 14.29
N ALA A 96 11.51 -24.08 14.85
CA ALA A 96 10.07 -23.89 14.64
C ALA A 96 9.56 -22.55 15.21
N ASP A 97 10.13 -22.07 16.31
CA ASP A 97 9.73 -20.82 16.94
C ASP A 97 10.18 -19.60 16.13
N ALA A 98 11.41 -19.62 15.61
CA ALA A 98 11.93 -18.60 14.71
C ALA A 98 11.14 -18.55 13.40
N LEU A 99 10.78 -19.71 12.82
CA LEU A 99 9.91 -19.78 11.65
C LEU A 99 8.51 -19.21 11.96
N GLY A 100 7.95 -19.55 13.12
CA GLY A 100 6.67 -19.01 13.59
C GLY A 100 6.69 -17.49 13.77
N GLN A 101 7.78 -16.95 14.32
CA GLN A 101 7.97 -15.51 14.49
C GLN A 101 8.09 -14.80 13.14
N LEU A 102 8.87 -15.34 12.20
CA LEU A 102 8.98 -14.79 10.85
C LEU A 102 7.62 -14.76 10.15
N ASN A 103 6.85 -15.84 10.26
CA ASN A 103 5.49 -15.93 9.73
C ASN A 103 4.59 -14.85 10.33
N TYR A 104 4.56 -14.74 11.66
CA TYR A 104 3.76 -13.75 12.36
C TYR A 104 4.09 -12.32 11.92
N VAL A 105 5.37 -11.97 11.87
CA VAL A 105 5.83 -10.63 11.46
C VAL A 105 5.48 -10.37 9.99
N GLY A 106 5.64 -11.36 9.12
CA GLY A 106 5.25 -11.25 7.71
C GLY A 106 3.75 -11.00 7.53
N LYS A 107 2.90 -11.78 8.21
CA LYS A 107 1.43 -11.65 8.17
C LYS A 107 0.93 -10.34 8.77
N THR A 108 1.65 -9.77 9.73
CA THR A 108 1.27 -8.53 10.41
C THR A 108 1.96 -7.32 9.78
N ALA A 109 3.20 -7.04 10.14
CA ALA A 109 3.93 -5.85 9.73
C ALA A 109 4.15 -5.79 8.21
N GLY A 110 4.50 -6.92 7.59
CA GLY A 110 4.66 -7.00 6.13
C GLY A 110 3.37 -6.65 5.38
N THR A 111 2.25 -7.27 5.77
CA THR A 111 0.92 -6.99 5.21
C THR A 111 0.48 -5.54 5.46
N LEU A 112 0.58 -5.06 6.71
CA LEU A 112 0.16 -3.71 7.09
C LEU A 112 0.95 -2.65 6.35
N PHE A 113 2.28 -2.82 6.25
CA PHE A 113 3.13 -1.95 5.46
C PHE A 113 2.64 -1.86 4.01
N ALA A 114 2.48 -3.00 3.35
CA ALA A 114 2.11 -3.04 1.93
C ALA A 114 0.77 -2.34 1.67
N LEU A 115 -0.25 -2.62 2.50
CA LEU A 115 -1.58 -2.05 2.36
C LEU A 115 -1.63 -0.56 2.67
N ILE A 116 -1.04 -0.13 3.80
CA ILE A 116 -1.04 1.29 4.21
C ILE A 116 -0.24 2.12 3.21
N PHE A 117 0.91 1.61 2.74
CA PHE A 117 1.67 2.26 1.68
C PHE A 117 0.85 2.40 0.40
N ALA A 118 0.24 1.32 -0.10
CA ALA A 118 -0.52 1.36 -1.34
C ALA A 118 -1.70 2.34 -1.25
N VAL A 119 -2.49 2.31 -0.18
CA VAL A 119 -3.62 3.24 0.01
C VAL A 119 -3.15 4.69 0.11
N THR A 120 -2.05 4.94 0.83
CA THR A 120 -1.47 6.28 0.95
C THR A 120 -0.97 6.78 -0.41
N ALA A 121 -0.25 5.94 -1.16
CA ALA A 121 0.24 6.24 -2.50
C ALA A 121 -0.90 6.56 -3.47
N LEU A 122 -1.95 5.72 -3.49
CA LEU A 122 -3.14 5.94 -4.31
C LEU A 122 -3.79 7.28 -4.01
N THR A 123 -3.97 7.62 -2.73
CA THR A 123 -4.58 8.87 -2.28
C THR A 123 -3.74 10.08 -2.66
N LEU A 124 -2.41 9.98 -2.48
CA LEU A 124 -1.47 11.04 -2.85
C LEU A 124 -1.50 11.28 -4.37
N ILE A 125 -1.44 10.22 -5.18
CA ILE A 125 -1.53 10.31 -6.63
C ILE A 125 -2.88 10.91 -7.04
N ALA A 126 -3.98 10.49 -6.40
CA ALA A 126 -5.33 11.01 -6.67
C ALA A 126 -5.44 12.51 -6.42
N ALA A 127 -4.81 13.00 -5.35
CA ALA A 127 -4.84 14.40 -4.93
C ALA A 127 -4.00 15.30 -5.85
N ASN A 128 -2.97 14.77 -6.52
CA ASN A 128 -2.01 15.56 -7.28
C ASN A 128 -2.13 15.39 -8.81
N VAL A 129 -2.81 14.34 -9.31
CA VAL A 129 -2.91 14.06 -10.75
C VAL A 129 -4.35 14.22 -11.26
N ALA A 130 -4.57 15.27 -12.06
CA ALA A 130 -5.88 15.59 -12.62
C ALA A 130 -6.27 14.72 -13.83
N LYS A 131 -5.28 14.36 -14.68
CA LYS A 131 -5.54 13.60 -15.92
C LYS A 131 -5.88 12.15 -15.57
N LYS A 132 -7.13 11.73 -15.85
CA LYS A 132 -7.63 10.38 -15.57
C LYS A 132 -6.74 9.24 -16.10
N PRO A 133 -6.27 9.22 -17.37
CA PRO A 133 -5.45 8.11 -17.85
C PRO A 133 -4.09 8.03 -17.16
N LEU A 134 -3.43 9.17 -16.95
CA LEU A 134 -2.15 9.22 -16.24
C LEU A 134 -2.28 8.77 -14.78
N ARG A 135 -3.38 9.16 -14.12
CA ARG A 135 -3.66 8.71 -12.75
C ARG A 135 -3.81 7.19 -12.67
N TRP A 136 -4.52 6.57 -13.61
CA TRP A 136 -4.65 5.11 -13.67
C TRP A 136 -3.31 4.41 -13.93
N ALA A 137 -2.49 4.95 -14.83
CA ALA A 137 -1.14 4.43 -15.08
C ALA A 137 -0.27 4.47 -13.82
N LEU A 138 -0.28 5.59 -13.08
CA LEU A 138 0.48 5.72 -11.85
C LEU A 138 -0.08 4.87 -10.70
N TRP A 139 -1.40 4.66 -10.64
CA TRP A 139 -2.05 3.79 -9.65
C TRP A 139 -1.73 2.31 -9.83
N ALA A 140 -1.46 1.86 -11.06
CA ALA A 140 -1.13 0.47 -11.33
C ALA A 140 0.09 0.00 -10.53
N LEU A 141 1.07 0.89 -10.30
CA LEU A 141 2.32 0.57 -9.59
C LEU A 141 2.11 0.23 -8.11
N PRO A 142 1.52 1.08 -7.24
CA PRO A 142 1.29 0.74 -5.84
C PRO A 142 0.27 -0.40 -5.67
N LEU A 143 -0.67 -0.57 -6.61
CA LEU A 143 -1.59 -1.72 -6.60
C LEU A 143 -0.86 -3.03 -6.88
N ALA A 144 -0.04 -3.06 -7.94
CA ALA A 144 0.79 -4.21 -8.26
C ALA A 144 1.78 -4.52 -7.12
N PHE A 145 2.42 -3.50 -6.55
CA PHE A 145 3.27 -3.64 -5.38
C PHE A 145 2.56 -4.35 -4.23
N ALA A 146 1.36 -3.89 -3.84
CA ALA A 146 0.62 -4.51 -2.75
C ALA A 146 0.29 -5.97 -3.06
N ALA A 147 -0.24 -6.27 -4.25
CA ALA A 147 -0.59 -7.62 -4.64
C ALA A 147 0.63 -8.56 -4.65
N ILE A 148 1.71 -8.15 -5.29
CA ILE A 148 2.94 -8.95 -5.39
C ILE A 148 3.60 -9.12 -4.03
N SER A 149 3.60 -8.11 -3.16
CA SER A 149 4.19 -8.21 -1.82
C SER A 149 3.41 -9.13 -0.89
N LEU A 150 2.08 -9.12 -0.96
CA LEU A 150 1.27 -10.10 -0.23
C LEU A 150 1.56 -11.52 -0.71
N TRP A 151 1.69 -11.71 -2.03
CA TRP A 151 2.03 -13.01 -2.58
C TRP A 151 3.46 -13.44 -2.22
N ALA A 152 4.43 -12.53 -2.26
CA ALA A 152 5.81 -12.77 -1.85
C ALA A 152 5.87 -13.24 -0.38
N ASN A 153 5.14 -12.58 0.52
CA ASN A 153 5.08 -12.97 1.94
C ASN A 153 4.50 -14.39 2.11
N ALA A 154 3.42 -14.71 1.41
CA ALA A 154 2.83 -16.06 1.43
C ALA A 154 3.76 -17.12 0.81
N ALA A 155 4.49 -16.76 -0.24
CA ALA A 155 5.44 -17.64 -0.91
C ALA A 155 6.67 -17.93 -0.03
N VAL A 156 7.17 -16.93 0.71
CA VAL A 156 8.25 -17.12 1.70
C VAL A 156 7.80 -18.09 2.80
N ASP A 157 6.60 -17.88 3.36
CA ASP A 157 6.05 -18.76 4.40
C ASP A 157 5.92 -20.21 3.90
N SER A 158 5.35 -20.38 2.71
CA SER A 158 5.16 -21.69 2.08
C SER A 158 6.50 -22.38 1.78
N MET A 159 7.50 -21.63 1.31
CA MET A 159 8.82 -22.16 0.95
C MET A 159 9.61 -22.62 2.18
N LEU A 160 9.59 -21.85 3.26
CA LEU A 160 10.31 -22.17 4.49
C LEU A 160 9.62 -23.28 5.28
N GLY A 161 8.29 -23.32 5.29
CA GLY A 161 7.49 -24.35 5.95
C GLY A 161 7.30 -25.66 5.18
N ALA A 162 7.74 -25.74 3.92
CA ALA A 162 7.58 -26.95 3.11
C ALA A 162 8.42 -28.13 3.61
N GLU A 163 7.87 -29.34 3.67
CA GLU A 163 8.61 -30.55 4.09
C GLU A 163 9.89 -30.76 3.27
N THR A 164 9.81 -30.58 1.95
CA THR A 164 10.94 -30.69 1.03
C THR A 164 11.18 -29.37 0.30
N LEU A 165 12.45 -29.04 0.06
CA LEU A 165 12.81 -27.82 -0.65
C LEU A 165 12.78 -28.04 -2.15
N ASN A 166 11.93 -27.29 -2.85
CA ASN A 166 11.79 -27.33 -4.30
C ASN A 166 12.48 -26.12 -4.95
N ALA A 167 13.39 -26.36 -5.90
CA ALA A 167 14.15 -25.29 -6.56
C ALA A 167 13.26 -24.30 -7.35
N GLY A 168 12.19 -24.77 -7.96
CA GLY A 168 11.21 -23.93 -8.65
C GLY A 168 10.45 -23.02 -7.69
N ALA A 169 10.08 -23.52 -6.51
CA ALA A 169 9.46 -22.70 -5.47
C ALA A 169 10.41 -21.61 -4.97
N VAL A 170 11.69 -21.93 -4.76
CA VAL A 170 12.72 -20.95 -4.39
C VAL A 170 12.87 -19.88 -5.46
N SER A 171 13.00 -20.26 -6.74
CA SER A 171 13.12 -19.32 -7.85
C SER A 171 11.91 -18.39 -7.97
N LEU A 172 10.69 -18.93 -7.80
CA LEU A 172 9.46 -18.13 -7.83
C LEU A 172 9.43 -17.12 -6.67
N THR A 173 9.70 -17.58 -5.44
CA THR A 173 9.70 -16.72 -4.25
C THR A 173 10.77 -15.62 -4.37
N SER A 174 11.98 -15.96 -4.80
CA SER A 174 13.07 -15.02 -5.06
C SER A 174 12.68 -13.95 -6.09
N GLY A 175 12.02 -14.37 -7.18
CA GLY A 175 11.46 -13.47 -8.20
C GLY A 175 10.36 -12.56 -7.65
N LEU A 176 9.43 -13.08 -6.84
CA LEU A 176 8.35 -12.29 -6.22
C LEU A 176 8.91 -11.23 -5.26
N VAL A 177 9.87 -11.59 -4.40
CA VAL A 177 10.53 -10.64 -3.49
C VAL A 177 11.25 -9.55 -4.25
N THR A 178 12.02 -9.92 -5.28
CA THR A 178 12.71 -8.96 -6.17
C THR A 178 11.71 -8.03 -6.85
N ALA A 179 10.62 -8.58 -7.41
CA ALA A 179 9.57 -7.81 -8.05
C ALA A 179 8.89 -6.83 -7.07
N SER A 180 8.65 -7.24 -5.82
CA SER A 180 8.13 -6.37 -4.76
C SER A 180 9.03 -5.16 -4.51
N TRP A 181 10.35 -5.37 -4.39
CA TRP A 181 11.31 -4.26 -4.24
C TRP A 181 11.28 -3.31 -5.44
N MET A 182 11.28 -3.86 -6.66
CA MET A 182 11.25 -3.05 -7.87
C MET A 182 9.95 -2.25 -8.00
N LEU A 183 8.81 -2.85 -7.65
CA LEU A 183 7.51 -2.19 -7.65
C LEU A 183 7.39 -1.15 -6.54
N LEU A 184 8.02 -1.36 -5.37
CA LEU A 184 8.11 -0.36 -4.32
C LEU A 184 8.88 0.87 -4.82
N LEU A 185 10.06 0.67 -5.41
CA LEU A 185 10.86 1.74 -6.00
C LEU A 185 10.09 2.47 -7.10
N ALA A 186 9.44 1.74 -8.01
CA ALA A 186 8.61 2.33 -9.06
C ALA A 186 7.43 3.14 -8.49
N SER A 187 6.81 2.68 -7.40
CA SER A 187 5.74 3.39 -6.72
C SER A 187 6.23 4.69 -6.09
N LEU A 188 7.44 4.69 -5.50
CA LEU A 188 8.06 5.91 -4.98
C LEU A 188 8.35 6.92 -6.09
N LEU A 189 8.84 6.47 -7.25
CA LEU A 189 9.03 7.32 -8.42
C LEU A 189 7.68 7.90 -8.93
N ALA A 190 6.62 7.09 -8.94
CA ALA A 190 5.28 7.52 -9.32
C ALA A 190 4.72 8.59 -8.37
N ILE A 191 4.92 8.43 -7.06
CA ILE A 191 4.60 9.44 -6.05
C ILE A 191 5.39 10.73 -6.30
N GLY A 192 6.70 10.63 -6.53
CA GLY A 192 7.55 11.79 -6.85
C GLY A 192 7.06 12.55 -8.09
N ALA A 193 6.73 11.83 -9.16
CA ALA A 193 6.16 12.40 -10.37
C ALA A 193 4.80 13.08 -10.11
N ALA A 194 3.91 12.44 -9.33
CA ALA A 194 2.63 13.02 -8.96
C ALA A 194 2.79 14.33 -8.18
N LEU A 195 3.69 14.40 -7.18
CA LEU A 195 3.96 15.61 -6.41
C LEU A 195 4.50 16.75 -7.29
N PHE A 196 5.38 16.44 -8.24
CA PHE A 196 5.92 17.43 -9.17
C PHE A 196 4.82 18.00 -10.10
N LEU A 197 3.93 17.14 -10.61
CA LEU A 197 2.79 17.56 -11.42
C LEU A 197 1.80 18.44 -10.63
N GLY A 198 1.55 18.11 -9.36
CA GLY A 198 0.66 18.90 -8.48
C GLY A 198 1.19 20.29 -8.17
N ARG A 199 2.52 20.44 -8.01
CA ARG A 199 3.18 21.74 -7.75
C ARG A 199 2.99 22.73 -8.89
N LYS A 200 3.12 22.29 -10.15
CA LYS A 200 2.95 23.15 -11.35
C LYS A 200 1.59 23.84 -11.42
N LYS A 201 0.56 23.28 -10.77
CA LYS A 201 -0.79 23.85 -10.76
C LYS A 201 -0.99 24.94 -9.69
N LYS A 202 -0.16 24.98 -8.64
CA LYS A 202 -0.29 25.96 -7.54
C LYS A 202 0.47 27.27 -7.79
N SER A 203 1.38 27.31 -8.77
CA SER A 203 2.13 28.51 -9.15
C SER A 203 1.31 29.43 -10.06
N ALA A 204 0.32 30.13 -9.50
CA ALA A 204 -0.26 31.34 -10.09
C ALA A 204 -1.05 32.13 -9.02
N PRO A 205 -0.43 33.04 -8.27
CA PRO A 205 -1.10 34.26 -7.85
C PRO A 205 -1.03 35.24 -9.03
N ALA A 206 -2.17 35.53 -9.66
CA ALA A 206 -2.31 36.76 -10.40
C ALA A 206 -2.40 37.87 -9.35
N GLU A 207 -1.32 38.62 -9.16
CA GLU A 207 -1.42 39.94 -8.55
C GLU A 207 -2.24 40.82 -9.50
N GLY A 208 -3.33 41.37 -8.97
CA GLY A 208 -4.18 42.37 -9.60
C GLY A 208 -4.58 43.37 -8.53
#